data_AF-A0A519K319-F1
#
_entry.id   AF-A0A519K319-F1
#
_cell.length_a   1.000
_cell.length_b   1.000
_cell.length_c   1.000
_cell.angle_alpha   90.00
_cell.angle_beta   90.00
_cell.angle_gamma   90.00
#
_symmetry.space_group_name_H-M   'P 1'
#
loop_
_entity.id
_entity.type
_entity.pdbx_description
1 polymer ?
#
loop_
_entity_poly.entity_id
_entity_poly.type
_entity_poly.pdbx_seq_one_letter_code
_entity_poly.pdbx_strand_id
1 'polypeptide(L)'
;MANLKEIRNRITSVSSTMQITSAMKMVSAAKLKKAQDAITAMRPYAEKLTELLQNLSSTMDSDTGGEFTAQREVKNVIVVAITSIRGLSGAFNSNVIKEVLNLTENVYAGKH
;
A
#
# COMPACT_ATOMS: atom_id res chain seq x y z
N MET A 1 38.41 -34.98 2.30
CA MET A 1 37.63 -34.73 1.06
C MET A 1 36.25 -34.15 1.39
N ALA A 2 36.19 -32.88 1.79
CA ALA A 2 34.92 -32.17 2.08
C ALA A 2 34.44 -31.27 0.93
N ASN A 3 35.36 -30.81 0.07
CA ASN A 3 35.12 -29.71 -0.87
C ASN A 3 34.07 -30.01 -1.98
N LEU A 4 34.19 -31.14 -2.70
CA LEU A 4 33.26 -31.46 -3.81
C LEU A 4 31.82 -31.79 -3.37
N LYS A 5 31.66 -32.44 -2.21
CA LYS A 5 30.33 -32.77 -1.65
C LYS A 5 29.62 -31.49 -1.20
N GLU A 6 30.35 -30.58 -0.58
CA GLU A 6 29.83 -29.30 -0.12
C GLU A 6 29.40 -28.39 -1.29
N ILE A 7 30.20 -28.33 -2.35
CA ILE A 7 29.82 -27.62 -3.60
C ILE A 7 28.54 -28.21 -4.20
N ARG A 8 28.44 -29.53 -4.32
CA ARG A 8 27.24 -30.20 -4.84
C ARG A 8 26.00 -29.87 -3.99
N ASN A 9 26.12 -29.91 -2.67
CA ASN A 9 25.03 -29.56 -1.75
C ASN A 9 24.59 -28.09 -1.93
N ARG A 10 25.54 -27.17 -2.10
CA ARG A 10 25.24 -25.75 -2.31
C ARG A 10 24.52 -25.52 -3.66
N ILE A 11 24.93 -26.23 -4.72
CA ILE A 11 24.24 -26.19 -6.02
C ILE A 11 22.78 -26.63 -5.88
N THR A 12 22.54 -27.76 -5.20
CA THR A 12 21.19 -28.26 -4.95
C THR A 12 20.36 -27.25 -4.14
N SER A 13 20.94 -26.68 -3.07
CA SER A 13 20.25 -25.68 -2.25
C SER A 13 19.84 -24.43 -3.05
N VAL A 14 20.76 -23.86 -3.83
CA VAL A 14 20.49 -22.68 -4.66
C VAL A 14 19.46 -22.99 -5.75
N SER A 15 19.54 -24.17 -6.36
CA SER A 15 18.55 -24.62 -7.35
C SER A 15 17.15 -24.71 -6.75
N SER A 16 17.02 -25.27 -5.55
CA SER A 16 15.74 -25.31 -4.82
C SER A 16 15.23 -23.90 -4.48
N THR A 17 16.08 -23.00 -3.99
CA THR A 17 15.69 -21.59 -3.72
C THR A 17 15.23 -20.87 -4.99
N MET A 18 15.87 -21.13 -6.13
CA MET A 18 15.47 -20.57 -7.42
C MET A 18 14.07 -21.04 -7.85
N GLN A 19 13.76 -22.33 -7.67
CA GLN A 19 12.44 -22.86 -7.98
C GLN A 19 11.35 -22.26 -7.07
N ILE A 20 11.63 -22.16 -5.76
CA ILE A 20 10.69 -21.57 -4.78
C ILE A 20 10.40 -20.10 -5.13
N THR A 21 11.43 -19.30 -5.36
CA THR A 21 11.25 -17.87 -5.69
C THR A 21 10.56 -17.67 -7.05
N SER A 22 10.81 -18.54 -8.03
CA SER A 22 10.11 -18.53 -9.33
C SER A 22 8.62 -18.83 -9.16
N ALA A 23 8.26 -19.82 -8.34
CA ALA A 23 6.86 -20.11 -8.01
C ALA A 23 6.20 -18.94 -7.26
N MET A 24 6.90 -18.36 -6.26
CA MET A 24 6.41 -17.19 -5.52
C MET A 24 6.17 -15.98 -6.45
N LYS A 25 7.02 -15.77 -7.45
CA LYS A 25 6.82 -14.73 -8.48
C LYS A 25 5.51 -14.93 -9.24
N MET A 26 5.25 -16.15 -9.70
CA MET A 26 4.00 -16.47 -10.43
C MET A 26 2.76 -16.32 -9.54
N VAL A 27 2.81 -16.80 -8.29
CA VAL A 27 1.70 -16.64 -7.33
C VAL A 27 1.45 -15.16 -7.03
N SER A 28 2.50 -14.36 -6.88
CA SER A 28 2.37 -12.93 -6.61
C SER A 28 1.79 -12.19 -7.82
N ALA A 29 2.21 -12.54 -9.04
CA ALA A 29 1.64 -11.99 -10.26
C ALA A 29 0.14 -12.29 -10.39
N ALA A 30 -0.28 -13.53 -10.10
CA ALA A 30 -1.69 -13.91 -10.11
C ALA A 30 -2.52 -13.13 -9.07
N LYS A 31 -1.98 -12.94 -7.85
CA LYS A 31 -2.62 -12.11 -6.81
C LYS A 31 -2.76 -10.65 -7.22
N LEU A 32 -1.72 -10.09 -7.82
CA LEU A 32 -1.74 -8.72 -8.32
C LEU A 32 -2.79 -8.53 -9.41
N LYS A 33 -2.88 -9.47 -10.36
CA LYS A 33 -3.93 -9.45 -11.39
C LYS A 33 -5.32 -9.51 -10.78
N LYS A 34 -5.57 -10.43 -9.84
CA LYS A 34 -6.85 -10.50 -9.12
C LYS A 34 -7.22 -9.19 -8.41
N ALA A 35 -6.24 -8.52 -7.80
CA ALA A 35 -6.47 -7.22 -7.15
C ALA A 35 -6.79 -6.12 -8.17
N GLN A 36 -6.11 -6.09 -9.32
CA GLN A 36 -6.38 -5.14 -10.41
C GLN A 36 -7.78 -5.35 -11.00
N ASP A 37 -8.19 -6.59 -11.21
CA ASP A 37 -9.52 -6.92 -11.72
C ASP A 37 -10.61 -6.45 -10.74
N ALA A 38 -10.41 -6.64 -9.42
CA ALA A 38 -11.32 -6.16 -8.40
C ALA A 38 -11.43 -4.61 -8.37
N ILE A 39 -10.31 -3.90 -8.52
CA ILE A 39 -10.30 -2.43 -8.62
C ILE A 39 -11.06 -1.96 -9.85
N THR A 40 -10.85 -2.64 -10.99
CA THR A 40 -11.54 -2.30 -12.24
C THR A 40 -13.05 -2.50 -12.12
N ALA A 41 -13.49 -3.58 -11.49
CA ALA A 41 -14.90 -3.84 -11.21
C ALA A 41 -15.51 -2.83 -10.22
N MET A 42 -14.72 -2.30 -9.27
CA MET A 42 -15.18 -1.28 -8.32
C MET A 42 -15.27 0.13 -8.94
N ARG A 43 -14.58 0.37 -10.06
CA ARG A 43 -14.47 1.70 -10.67
C ARG A 43 -15.83 2.39 -10.95
N PRO A 44 -16.85 1.73 -11.54
CA PRO A 44 -18.13 2.38 -11.80
C PRO A 44 -18.85 2.84 -10.52
N TYR A 45 -18.69 2.09 -9.42
CA TYR A 45 -19.23 2.50 -8.12
C TYR A 45 -18.55 3.76 -7.60
N ALA A 46 -17.21 3.81 -7.65
CA ALA A 46 -16.45 4.98 -7.21
C ALA A 46 -16.77 6.23 -8.05
N GLU A 47 -16.93 6.07 -9.37
CA GLU A 47 -17.33 7.14 -10.28
C GLU A 47 -18.72 7.66 -9.93
N LYS A 48 -19.71 6.78 -9.74
CA LYS A 48 -21.08 7.20 -9.39
C LYS A 48 -21.15 7.85 -8.01
N LEU A 49 -20.42 7.31 -7.03
CA LEU A 49 -20.33 7.91 -5.70
C LEU A 49 -19.73 9.33 -5.77
N THR A 50 -18.68 9.51 -6.57
CA THR A 50 -18.06 10.82 -6.76
C THR A 50 -19.03 11.80 -7.43
N GLU A 51 -19.77 11.37 -8.46
CA GLU A 51 -20.80 12.17 -9.11
C GLU A 51 -21.90 12.60 -8.12
N LEU A 52 -22.37 11.68 -7.27
CA LEU A 52 -23.37 11.99 -6.25
C LEU A 52 -22.86 13.00 -5.23
N LEU A 53 -21.62 12.84 -4.75
CA LEU A 53 -20.99 13.77 -3.81
C LEU A 53 -20.79 15.16 -4.43
N GLN A 54 -20.42 15.23 -5.71
CA GLN A 54 -20.29 16.51 -6.44
C GLN A 54 -21.63 17.21 -6.59
N ASN A 55 -22.67 16.50 -7.02
CA ASN A 55 -24.02 17.04 -7.17
C ASN A 55 -24.60 17.51 -5.82
N LEU A 56 -24.29 16.78 -4.74
CA LEU A 56 -24.69 17.18 -3.38
C LEU A 56 -23.95 18.44 -2.95
N SER A 57 -22.62 18.47 -3.12
CA SER A 57 -21.80 19.63 -2.77
C SER A 57 -22.15 20.89 -3.57
N SER A 58 -22.62 20.78 -4.81
CA SER A 58 -23.05 21.93 -5.61
C SER A 58 -24.40 22.50 -5.19
N THR A 59 -25.18 21.75 -4.41
CA THR A 59 -26.54 22.11 -3.99
C THR A 59 -26.59 22.60 -2.54
N MET A 60 -25.51 22.42 -1.77
CA MET A 60 -25.42 22.84 -0.36
C MET A 60 -24.78 24.23 -0.26
N ASP A 61 -25.43 25.15 0.46
CA ASP A 61 -24.81 26.42 0.85
C ASP A 61 -23.65 26.16 1.82
N SER A 62 -22.60 26.97 1.75
CA SER A 62 -21.33 26.81 2.48
C SER A 62 -21.45 26.68 4.00
N ASP A 63 -22.59 27.08 4.59
CA ASP A 63 -22.88 26.98 6.03
C ASP A 63 -23.62 25.68 6.44
N THR A 64 -23.95 24.80 5.49
CA THR A 64 -24.69 23.54 5.77
C THR A 64 -23.83 22.28 5.79
N GLY A 65 -22.50 22.42 5.69
CA GLY A 65 -21.57 21.29 5.73
C GLY A 65 -21.56 20.58 7.09
N GLY A 66 -21.74 19.25 7.10
CA GLY A 66 -21.64 18.45 8.32
C GLY A 66 -20.26 18.51 8.99
N GLU A 67 -20.14 17.90 10.17
CA GLU A 67 -18.92 17.95 11.01
C GLU A 67 -17.63 17.54 10.28
N PHE A 68 -17.73 16.66 9.28
CA PHE A 68 -16.60 16.20 8.47
C PHE A 68 -16.15 17.15 7.36
N THR A 69 -16.96 18.15 7.01
CA THR A 69 -16.64 19.17 6.00
C THR A 69 -16.22 20.51 6.60
N ALA A 70 -16.31 20.65 7.93
CA ALA A 70 -15.94 21.87 8.63
C ALA A 70 -14.43 22.15 8.52
N GLN A 71 -14.08 23.32 7.98
CA GLN A 71 -12.69 23.74 7.88
C GLN A 71 -12.23 24.31 9.23
N ARG A 72 -11.36 23.58 9.92
CA ARG A 72 -10.83 23.94 11.24
C ARG A 72 -9.32 24.09 11.21
N GLU A 73 -8.79 24.84 12.17
CA GLU A 73 -7.35 24.92 12.38
C GLU A 73 -6.79 23.52 12.72
N VAL A 74 -5.73 23.13 12.00
CA VAL A 74 -5.11 21.81 12.15
C VAL A 74 -4.21 21.82 13.38
N LYS A 75 -4.75 21.35 14.51
CA LYS A 75 -4.04 21.18 15.79
C LYS A 75 -3.26 19.86 15.84
N ASN A 76 -3.94 18.76 15.51
CA ASN A 76 -3.38 17.41 15.54
C ASN A 76 -3.68 16.69 14.22
N VAL A 77 -2.73 15.86 13.78
CA VAL A 77 -2.85 15.07 12.55
C VAL A 77 -2.67 13.58 12.86
N ILE A 78 -3.57 12.75 12.32
CA ILE A 78 -3.43 11.29 12.37
C ILE A 78 -2.86 10.81 11.04
N VAL A 79 -1.71 10.14 11.09
CA VAL A 79 -1.12 9.47 9.93
C VAL A 79 -1.48 7.99 9.97
N VAL A 80 -2.23 7.52 8.97
CA VAL A 80 -2.60 6.10 8.83
C VAL A 80 -1.72 5.45 7.77
N ALA A 81 -0.78 4.62 8.20
CA ALA A 81 0.13 3.92 7.31
C ALA A 81 -0.41 2.52 6.94
N ILE A 82 -0.42 2.19 5.65
CA ILE A 82 -0.84 0.87 5.15
C ILE A 82 0.39 0.15 4.59
N THR A 83 0.74 -1.00 5.18
CA THR A 83 1.94 -1.79 4.86
C THR A 83 1.59 -3.25 4.55
N SER A 84 2.58 -4.04 4.10
CA SER A 84 2.38 -5.47 3.86
C SER A 84 2.61 -6.28 5.12
N ILE A 85 1.70 -7.24 5.37
CA ILE A 85 1.81 -8.19 6.50
C ILE A 85 2.96 -9.19 6.30
N ARG A 86 3.36 -9.44 5.05
CA ARG A 86 4.43 -10.39 4.69
C ARG A 86 5.72 -9.67 4.34
N GLY A 87 6.85 -10.32 4.62
CA GLY A 87 8.18 -9.93 4.13
C GLY A 87 8.44 -10.36 2.68
N LEU A 88 9.71 -10.27 2.24
CA LEU A 88 10.17 -10.56 0.87
C LEU A 88 9.51 -9.68 -0.22
N SER A 89 9.10 -8.46 0.15
CA SER A 89 8.46 -7.45 -0.71
C SER A 89 9.43 -6.35 -1.17
N GLY A 90 10.74 -6.65 -1.20
CA GLY A 90 11.77 -5.67 -1.54
C GLY A 90 11.76 -4.47 -0.59
N ALA A 91 11.79 -3.26 -1.15
CA ALA A 91 11.82 -2.01 -0.39
C ALA A 91 10.42 -1.48 0.01
N PHE A 92 9.34 -2.22 -0.23
CA PHE A 92 7.95 -1.73 -0.08
C PHE A 92 7.68 -1.14 1.32
N ASN A 93 7.84 -1.95 2.37
CA ASN A 93 7.56 -1.50 3.74
C ASN A 93 8.52 -0.39 4.19
N SER A 94 9.80 -0.50 3.83
CA SER A 94 10.80 0.51 4.19
C SER A 94 10.49 1.87 3.56
N ASN A 95 10.00 1.90 2.32
CA ASN A 95 9.62 3.15 1.65
C ASN A 95 8.39 3.78 2.29
N VAL A 96 7.37 2.99 2.65
CA VAL A 96 6.19 3.50 3.36
C VAL A 96 6.59 4.13 4.70
N ILE A 97 7.44 3.45 5.48
CA ILE A 97 7.88 3.96 6.78
C ILE A 97 8.70 5.25 6.62
N LYS A 98 9.60 5.33 5.63
CA LYS A 98 10.36 6.55 5.35
C LYS A 98 9.44 7.74 5.04
N GLU A 99 8.39 7.53 4.26
CA GLU A 99 7.44 8.60 3.95
C GLU A 99 6.63 9.02 5.18
N VAL A 100 6.23 8.07 6.03
CA VAL A 100 5.55 8.36 7.30
C VAL A 100 6.43 9.22 8.21
N LEU A 101 7.72 8.88 8.32
CA LEU A 101 8.67 9.69 9.09
C LEU A 101 8.82 11.09 8.50
N ASN A 102 8.95 11.22 7.17
CA ASN A 102 9.00 12.51 6.49
C ASN A 102 7.75 13.37 6.76
N LEU A 103 6.55 12.77 6.69
CA LEU A 103 5.31 13.47 6.98
C LEU A 103 5.23 13.93 8.44
N THR A 104 5.72 13.10 9.37
CA THR A 104 5.65 13.37 10.81
C THR A 104 6.69 14.43 11.24
N GLU A 105 7.91 14.34 10.73
CA GLU A 105 9.04 15.16 11.16
C GLU A 105 9.20 16.47 10.38
N ASN A 106 8.83 16.49 9.10
CA ASN A 106 9.06 17.66 8.23
C ASN A 106 7.75 18.39 7.87
N VAL A 107 6.70 17.67 7.48
CA VAL A 107 5.46 18.30 6.96
C VAL A 107 4.52 18.72 8.08
N TYR A 108 4.33 17.84 9.07
CA TYR A 108 3.43 18.05 10.21
C TYR A 108 4.19 18.14 11.53
N ALA A 109 5.43 18.64 11.47
CA ALA A 109 6.29 18.81 12.63
C ALA A 109 5.56 19.57 13.76
N GLY A 110 5.49 18.96 14.95
CA GLY A 110 4.85 19.57 16.12
C GLY A 110 3.32 19.55 16.13
N LYS A 111 2.66 18.88 15.17
CA LYS A 111 1.19 18.70 15.12
C LYS A 111 0.74 17.31 15.59
N HIS A 112 1.31 16.84 16.72
CA HIS A 112 0.98 15.56 17.35
C HIS A 112 -0.07 15.74 18.45
#